data_AF-A0A2V8UZA9-F1
#
_entry.id   AF-A0A2V8UZA9-F1
#
_cell.length_a   1.000
_cell.length_b   1.000
_cell.length_c   1.000
_cell.angle_alpha   90.00
_cell.angle_beta   90.00
_cell.angle_gamma   90.00
#
_symmetry.space_group_name_H-M   'P 1'
#
loop_
_entity.id
_entity.type
_entity.pdbx_description
1 polymer ?
#
loop_
_entity_poly.entity_id
_entity_poly.type
_entity_poly.pdbx_seq_one_letter_code
_entity_poly.pdbx_strand_id
1 'polypeptide(L)'
;MRPSCPGQAVRGKEREMTCVSGPLTLTQLLEEVPEIVKLLQSSGIEQLVIEYGWGCKLEPERLWQDIEVRALDLVTFIQDSIDKGIYPAGQADLVLRDRDGHFELLFCRDSDIHLMTEDDVILADATKRWMDKGYGGFKLAAHEDWEPI
;
A
#
# COMPACT_ATOMS: atom_id res chain seq x y z
N MET A 1 -0.68 31.13 -3.93
CA MET A 1 -1.85 30.69 -3.13
C MET A 1 -2.13 29.25 -3.53
N ARG A 2 -1.94 28.30 -2.60
CA ARG A 2 -2.26 26.88 -2.83
C ARG A 2 -3.72 26.66 -2.45
N PRO A 3 -4.54 25.95 -3.25
CA PRO A 3 -5.88 25.59 -2.83
C PRO A 3 -5.78 24.43 -1.82
N SER A 4 -6.41 24.63 -0.65
CA SER A 4 -6.54 23.61 0.38
C SER A 4 -7.57 22.56 -0.05
N CYS A 5 -7.22 21.28 0.04
CA CYS A 5 -8.16 20.16 -0.10
C CYS A 5 -9.18 20.19 1.06
N PRO A 6 -10.49 20.11 0.78
CA PRO A 6 -11.50 20.01 1.83
C PRO A 6 -11.84 18.55 2.14
N GLY A 7 -11.80 18.21 3.43
CA GLY A 7 -12.57 17.09 3.98
C GLY A 7 -11.78 15.84 4.35
N GLN A 8 -11.04 15.90 5.46
CA GLN A 8 -10.84 14.70 6.30
C GLN A 8 -11.46 14.98 7.66
N ALA A 9 -12.49 14.21 7.99
CA ALA A 9 -13.07 14.17 9.31
C ALA A 9 -12.01 13.62 10.27
N VAL A 10 -11.68 14.40 11.29
CA VAL A 10 -10.78 13.99 12.37
C VAL A 10 -11.52 12.95 13.22
N ARG A 11 -11.41 11.67 12.87
CA ARG A 11 -11.66 10.57 13.81
C ARG A 11 -10.45 10.48 14.75
N GLY A 12 -10.70 10.10 16.00
CA GLY A 12 -9.68 10.07 17.04
C GLY A 12 -8.45 9.28 16.59
N LYS A 13 -7.27 9.81 16.89
CA LYS A 13 -5.95 9.23 16.60
C LYS A 13 -5.78 7.94 17.44
N GLU A 14 -6.48 6.86 17.08
CA GLU A 14 -5.99 5.52 17.37
C GLU A 14 -4.66 5.35 16.62
N ARG A 15 -3.73 4.60 17.21
CA ARG A 15 -2.32 4.61 16.84
C ARG A 15 -2.12 3.90 15.49
N GLU A 16 -2.48 4.57 14.40
CA GLU A 16 -2.04 4.18 13.06
C GLU A 16 -0.52 4.08 13.08
N MET A 17 -0.03 2.86 12.86
CA MET A 17 1.40 2.63 12.69
C MET A 17 1.68 2.55 11.21
N THR A 18 2.76 3.20 10.81
CA THR A 18 3.19 3.26 9.41
C THR A 18 4.55 2.61 9.27
N CYS A 19 4.75 1.74 8.31
CA CYS A 19 6.08 1.36 7.86
C CYS A 19 6.23 1.58 6.36
N VAL A 20 7.42 2.02 5.96
CA VAL A 20 7.75 2.38 4.60
C VAL A 20 9.02 1.64 4.24
N SER A 21 9.01 0.86 3.15
CA SER A 21 10.21 0.22 2.65
C SER A 21 11.21 1.26 2.12
N GLY A 22 12.48 0.88 1.96
CA GLY A 22 13.36 1.63 1.06
C GLY A 22 12.89 1.51 -0.40
N PRO A 23 13.51 2.27 -1.33
CA PRO A 23 13.21 2.17 -2.76
C PRO A 23 13.52 0.75 -3.28
N LEU A 24 12.55 0.16 -3.95
CA LEU A 24 12.61 -1.19 -4.50
C LEU A 24 12.86 -1.14 -6.02
N THR A 25 13.52 -2.17 -6.53
CA THR A 25 13.47 -2.45 -7.97
C THR A 25 12.08 -2.96 -8.35
N LEU A 26 11.72 -2.87 -9.64
CA LEU A 26 10.47 -3.43 -10.15
C LEU A 26 10.30 -4.91 -9.78
N THR A 27 11.37 -5.72 -9.89
CA THR A 27 11.34 -7.13 -9.50
C THR A 27 11.01 -7.30 -8.03
N GLN A 28 11.66 -6.55 -7.14
CA GLN A 28 11.39 -6.61 -5.70
C GLN A 28 9.96 -6.17 -5.38
N LEU A 29 9.46 -5.10 -5.98
CA LEU A 29 8.09 -4.62 -5.78
C LEU A 29 7.05 -5.68 -6.19
N LEU A 30 7.26 -6.34 -7.33
CA LEU A 30 6.37 -7.41 -7.80
C LEU A 30 6.52 -8.71 -6.96
N GLU A 31 7.69 -8.99 -6.42
CA GLU A 31 7.90 -10.09 -5.47
C GLU A 31 7.15 -9.90 -4.14
N GLU A 32 6.84 -8.66 -3.76
CA GLU A 32 6.06 -8.37 -2.55
C GLU A 32 4.56 -8.59 -2.74
N VAL A 33 4.02 -8.52 -3.97
CA VAL A 33 2.57 -8.66 -4.19
C VAL A 33 2.03 -10.00 -3.66
N PRO A 34 2.62 -11.19 -3.95
CA PRO A 34 2.14 -12.45 -3.39
C PRO A 34 2.28 -12.54 -1.87
N GLU A 35 3.21 -11.79 -1.28
CA GLU A 35 3.50 -11.81 0.15
C GLU A 35 2.54 -10.92 0.91
N ILE A 36 2.15 -9.79 0.32
CA ILE A 36 1.03 -8.98 0.75
C ILE A 36 -0.26 -9.81 0.72
N VAL A 37 -0.49 -10.62 -0.32
CA VAL A 37 -1.66 -11.52 -0.32
C VAL A 37 -1.65 -12.48 0.87
N LYS A 38 -0.49 -13.11 1.18
CA LYS A 38 -0.38 -13.99 2.35
C LYS A 38 -0.65 -13.24 3.66
N LEU A 39 -0.12 -12.03 3.79
CA LEU A 39 -0.31 -11.17 4.96
C LEU A 39 -1.78 -10.79 5.17
N LEU A 40 -2.47 -10.44 4.10
CA LEU A 40 -3.91 -10.13 4.12
C LEU A 40 -4.72 -11.37 4.54
N GLN A 41 -4.40 -12.53 3.98
CA GLN A 41 -5.09 -13.78 4.33
C GLN A 41 -4.88 -14.21 5.77
N SER A 42 -3.66 -14.10 6.31
CA SER A 42 -3.39 -14.43 7.71
C SER A 42 -4.12 -13.51 8.69
N SER A 43 -4.48 -12.32 8.23
CA SER A 43 -5.17 -11.29 9.01
C SER A 43 -6.68 -11.27 8.77
N GLY A 44 -7.21 -12.20 7.98
CA GLY A 44 -8.64 -12.31 7.68
C GLY A 44 -9.18 -11.26 6.71
N ILE A 45 -8.32 -10.50 6.04
CA ILE A 45 -8.72 -9.51 5.03
C ILE A 45 -8.94 -10.23 3.70
N GLU A 46 -10.20 -10.48 3.36
CA GLU A 46 -10.56 -11.20 2.13
C GLU A 46 -10.89 -10.29 0.95
N GLN A 47 -11.29 -9.05 1.23
CA GLN A 47 -11.75 -8.07 0.25
C GLN A 47 -10.93 -6.78 0.37
N LEU A 48 -10.53 -6.26 -0.77
CA LEU A 48 -9.79 -5.02 -0.91
C LEU A 48 -10.59 -4.03 -1.75
N VAL A 49 -10.37 -2.75 -1.46
CA VAL A 49 -10.69 -1.63 -2.32
C VAL A 49 -9.38 -1.13 -2.91
N ILE A 50 -9.26 -1.16 -4.23
CA ILE A 50 -8.08 -0.70 -4.96
C ILE A 50 -8.40 0.60 -5.68
N GLU A 51 -7.49 1.57 -5.62
CA GLU A 51 -7.58 2.83 -6.36
C GLU A 51 -6.33 3.02 -7.23
N TYR A 52 -6.54 3.38 -8.49
CA TYR A 52 -5.45 3.89 -9.35
C TYR A 52 -5.18 5.35 -9.03
N GLY A 53 -3.94 5.64 -8.59
CA GLY A 53 -3.51 6.99 -8.25
C GLY A 53 -2.66 7.65 -9.33
N TRP A 54 -1.77 8.55 -8.91
CA TRP A 54 -0.90 9.29 -9.84
C TRP A 54 -0.05 8.37 -10.70
N GLY A 55 0.22 8.78 -11.95
CA GLY A 55 1.09 8.06 -12.88
C GLY A 55 0.42 6.92 -13.65
N CYS A 56 -0.72 6.40 -13.15
CA CYS A 56 -1.56 5.44 -13.86
C CYS A 56 -2.08 6.02 -15.18
N LYS A 57 -2.21 5.17 -16.21
CA LYS A 57 -2.61 5.56 -17.58
C LYS A 57 -4.12 5.45 -17.75
N LEU A 58 -4.84 6.27 -16.99
CA LEU A 58 -6.29 6.41 -17.09
C LEU A 58 -6.65 7.89 -17.25
N GLU A 59 -7.88 8.13 -17.74
CA GLU A 59 -8.48 9.45 -17.71
C GLU A 59 -8.63 9.93 -16.26
N PRO A 60 -8.48 11.24 -15.97
CA PRO A 60 -8.51 11.78 -14.60
C PRO A 60 -9.74 11.38 -13.80
N GLU A 61 -10.91 11.28 -14.44
CA GLU A 61 -12.19 10.92 -13.80
C GLU A 61 -12.25 9.45 -13.38
N ARG A 62 -11.32 8.62 -13.88
CA ARG A 62 -11.19 7.20 -13.54
C ARG A 62 -10.11 6.92 -12.51
N LEU A 63 -9.32 7.93 -12.13
CA LEU A 63 -8.39 7.84 -11.01
C LEU A 63 -9.16 7.99 -9.68
N TRP A 64 -8.61 7.41 -8.62
CA TRP A 64 -9.20 7.46 -7.27
C TRP A 64 -10.65 6.94 -7.22
N GLN A 65 -10.99 6.02 -8.13
CA GLN A 65 -12.26 5.31 -8.13
C GLN A 65 -12.05 3.96 -7.46
N ASP A 66 -12.95 3.62 -6.55
CA ASP A 66 -12.94 2.35 -5.83
C ASP A 66 -13.16 1.18 -6.80
N ILE A 67 -12.25 0.20 -6.73
CA ILE A 67 -12.36 -1.08 -7.43
C ILE A 67 -12.30 -2.18 -6.39
N GLU A 68 -13.39 -2.92 -6.24
CA GLU A 68 -13.43 -4.04 -5.32
C GLU A 68 -12.73 -5.26 -5.91
N VAL A 69 -11.80 -5.83 -5.15
CA VAL A 69 -10.99 -6.98 -5.57
C VAL A 69 -10.84 -7.93 -4.38
N ARG A 70 -10.99 -9.25 -4.61
CA ARG A 70 -10.67 -10.22 -3.56
C ARG A 70 -9.15 -10.23 -3.33
N ALA A 71 -8.70 -10.31 -2.08
CA ALA A 71 -7.27 -10.37 -1.75
C ALA A 71 -6.53 -11.46 -2.54
N LEU A 72 -7.19 -12.61 -2.76
CA LEU A 72 -6.66 -13.72 -3.56
C LEU A 72 -6.47 -13.41 -5.05
N ASP A 73 -7.22 -12.47 -5.60
CA ASP A 73 -7.15 -12.07 -7.01
C ASP A 73 -6.15 -10.92 -7.23
N LEU A 74 -5.55 -10.37 -6.17
CA LEU A 74 -4.69 -9.19 -6.23
C LEU A 74 -3.50 -9.36 -7.18
N VAL A 75 -2.83 -10.52 -7.13
CA VAL A 75 -1.69 -10.82 -8.01
C VAL A 75 -2.12 -10.72 -9.47
N THR A 76 -3.23 -11.38 -9.83
CA THR A 76 -3.78 -11.36 -11.18
C THR A 76 -4.23 -9.96 -11.57
N PHE A 77 -4.88 -9.22 -10.67
CA PHE A 77 -5.33 -7.85 -10.91
C PHE A 77 -4.17 -6.93 -11.27
N ILE A 78 -3.08 -6.96 -10.50
CA ILE A 78 -1.90 -6.12 -10.74
C ILE A 78 -1.24 -6.51 -12.06
N GLN A 79 -1.07 -7.82 -12.32
CA GLN A 79 -0.48 -8.28 -13.58
C GLN A 79 -1.30 -7.85 -14.79
N ASP A 80 -2.62 -8.04 -14.76
CA ASP A 80 -3.53 -7.59 -15.80
C ASP A 80 -3.43 -6.08 -16.05
N SER A 81 -3.26 -5.31 -14.99
CA SER A 81 -3.18 -3.84 -15.05
C SER A 81 -1.87 -3.38 -15.69
N ILE A 82 -0.78 -4.09 -15.42
CA ILE A 82 0.52 -3.88 -16.07
C ILE A 82 0.41 -4.26 -17.55
N ASP A 83 -0.15 -5.42 -17.87
CA ASP A 83 -0.25 -5.94 -19.24
C ASP A 83 -1.15 -5.06 -20.13
N LYS A 84 -2.19 -4.46 -19.55
CA LYS A 84 -3.06 -3.47 -20.23
C LYS A 84 -2.41 -2.09 -20.36
N GLY A 85 -1.21 -1.89 -19.80
CA GLY A 85 -0.51 -0.61 -19.79
C GLY A 85 -1.13 0.44 -18.87
N ILE A 86 -2.03 0.05 -17.97
CA ILE A 86 -2.74 0.94 -17.04
C ILE A 86 -1.84 1.32 -15.87
N TYR A 87 -1.18 0.33 -15.27
CA TYR A 87 -0.34 0.51 -14.09
C TYR A 87 1.15 0.32 -14.44
N PRO A 88 1.91 1.41 -14.61
CA PRO A 88 3.37 1.33 -14.75
C PRO A 88 4.00 1.13 -13.35
N ALA A 89 4.11 -0.12 -12.91
CA ALA A 89 4.63 -0.49 -11.60
C ALA A 89 5.98 0.18 -11.26
N GLY A 90 6.10 0.67 -10.03
CA GLY A 90 7.24 1.46 -9.54
C GLY A 90 7.30 2.91 -10.07
N GLN A 91 6.33 3.35 -10.87
CA GLN A 91 6.26 4.72 -11.42
C GLN A 91 4.87 5.35 -11.28
N ALA A 92 3.96 4.66 -10.62
CA ALA A 92 2.60 5.08 -10.37
C ALA A 92 2.14 4.61 -8.99
N ASP A 93 1.17 5.34 -8.46
CA ASP A 93 0.52 5.04 -7.20
C ASP A 93 -0.58 4.00 -7.42
N LEU A 94 -0.56 2.95 -6.61
CA LEU A 94 -1.65 1.99 -6.48
C LEU A 94 -1.95 1.82 -4.99
N VAL A 95 -3.15 2.25 -4.59
CA VAL A 95 -3.61 2.20 -3.20
C VAL A 95 -4.49 0.96 -3.02
N LEU A 96 -4.24 0.21 -1.96
CA LEU A 96 -5.00 -0.96 -1.54
C LEU A 96 -5.50 -0.70 -0.13
N ARG A 97 -6.79 -0.84 0.12
CA ARG A 97 -7.38 -0.68 1.46
C ARG A 97 -8.31 -1.83 1.78
N ASP A 98 -8.49 -2.13 3.05
CA ASP A 98 -9.69 -2.88 3.46
C ASP A 98 -10.92 -1.96 3.42
N ARG A 99 -12.12 -2.55 3.56
CA ARG A 99 -13.37 -1.76 3.54
C ARG A 99 -13.57 -0.92 4.80
N ASP A 100 -13.01 -1.37 5.91
CA ASP A 100 -13.25 -0.78 7.22
C ASP A 100 -12.20 0.30 7.57
N GLY A 101 -11.11 0.38 6.79
CA GLY A 101 -10.07 1.42 6.90
C GLY A 101 -9.00 1.10 7.94
N HIS A 102 -8.88 -0.17 8.38
CA HIS A 102 -7.87 -0.63 9.33
C HIS A 102 -6.53 -1.01 8.67
N PHE A 103 -6.53 -1.10 7.33
CA PHE A 103 -5.37 -1.45 6.53
C PHE A 103 -5.33 -0.58 5.28
N GLU A 104 -4.18 0.03 5.03
CA GLU A 104 -3.85 0.69 3.77
C GLU A 104 -2.44 0.31 3.35
N LEU A 105 -2.28 -0.01 2.07
CA LEU A 105 -0.99 -0.22 1.44
C LEU A 105 -0.92 0.58 0.15
N LEU A 106 0.13 1.39 0.01
CA LEU A 106 0.42 2.17 -1.18
C LEU A 106 1.69 1.61 -1.84
N PHE A 107 1.56 1.12 -3.07
CA PHE A 107 2.69 1.02 -3.98
C PHE A 107 2.95 2.41 -4.56
N CYS A 108 3.97 3.09 -4.07
CA CYS A 108 4.24 4.48 -4.39
C CYS A 108 4.99 4.60 -5.73
N ARG A 109 4.74 5.71 -6.42
CA ARG A 109 5.46 6.13 -7.64
C ARG A 109 6.98 6.29 -7.48
N ASP A 110 7.50 6.36 -6.26
CA ASP A 110 8.93 6.44 -5.97
C ASP A 110 9.54 5.04 -5.72
N SER A 111 8.78 3.99 -6.05
CA SER A 111 9.14 2.57 -5.93
C SER A 111 9.32 2.05 -4.50
N ASP A 112 8.77 2.72 -3.50
CA ASP A 112 8.65 2.21 -2.13
C ASP A 112 7.22 1.72 -1.83
N ILE A 113 7.07 0.92 -0.77
CA ILE A 113 5.79 0.42 -0.29
C ILE A 113 5.50 1.06 1.06
N HIS A 114 4.36 1.73 1.17
CA HIS A 114 3.89 2.30 2.42
C HIS A 114 2.79 1.39 2.96
N LEU A 115 2.89 0.98 4.20
CA LEU A 115 1.90 0.19 4.90
C LEU A 115 1.45 0.98 6.12
N MET A 116 0.15 1.19 6.24
CA MET A 116 -0.49 1.79 7.39
C MET A 116 -1.53 0.81 7.93
N THR A 117 -1.45 0.50 9.22
CA THR A 117 -2.40 -0.42 9.84
C THR A 117 -2.48 -0.19 11.35
N GLU A 118 -3.62 -0.59 11.92
CA GLU A 118 -3.83 -0.68 13.37
C GLU A 118 -3.44 -2.06 13.92
N ASP A 119 -3.11 -3.04 13.07
CA ASP A 119 -2.72 -4.39 13.47
C ASP A 119 -1.19 -4.49 13.65
N ASP A 120 -0.75 -4.53 14.92
CA ASP A 120 0.64 -4.73 15.33
C ASP A 120 1.29 -5.97 14.69
N VAL A 121 0.53 -7.04 14.45
CA VAL A 121 1.04 -8.28 13.86
C VAL A 121 1.36 -8.07 12.39
N ILE A 122 0.45 -7.44 11.64
CA ILE A 122 0.67 -7.10 10.22
C ILE A 122 1.92 -6.24 10.07
N LEU A 123 2.02 -5.19 10.89
CA LEU A 123 3.16 -4.28 10.85
C LEU A 123 4.47 -5.00 11.20
N ALA A 124 4.48 -5.82 12.26
CA ALA A 124 5.66 -6.54 12.70
C ALA A 124 6.14 -7.55 11.65
N ASP A 125 5.22 -8.29 11.02
CA ASP A 125 5.54 -9.28 9.99
C ASP A 125 6.09 -8.62 8.72
N ALA A 126 5.45 -7.55 8.25
CA ALA A 126 5.93 -6.77 7.10
C ALA A 126 7.32 -6.18 7.37
N THR A 127 7.51 -5.55 8.53
CA THR A 127 8.79 -4.96 8.93
C THR A 127 9.89 -6.02 8.99
N LYS A 128 9.64 -7.13 9.68
CA LYS A 128 10.59 -8.24 9.80
C LYS A 128 11.00 -8.76 8.42
N ARG A 129 10.03 -8.95 7.54
CA ARG A 129 10.28 -9.43 6.18
C ARG A 129 11.18 -8.46 5.40
N TRP A 130 10.87 -7.17 5.43
CA TRP A 130 11.65 -6.17 4.69
C TRP A 130 13.07 -6.00 5.26
N MET A 131 13.25 -6.14 6.57
CA MET A 131 14.58 -6.25 7.21
C MET A 131 15.35 -7.46 6.69
N ASP A 132 14.74 -8.66 6.73
CA ASP A 132 15.36 -9.92 6.32
C ASP A 132 15.75 -9.89 4.83
N LYS A 133 14.99 -9.16 4.00
CA LYS A 133 15.27 -8.92 2.58
C LYS A 133 16.28 -7.81 2.30
N GLY A 134 16.61 -6.98 3.29
CA GLY A 134 17.51 -5.85 3.14
C GLY A 134 16.93 -4.71 2.29
N TYR A 135 15.62 -4.54 2.27
CA TYR A 135 14.97 -3.43 1.54
C TYR A 135 15.22 -2.07 2.22
N GLY A 136 15.64 -2.08 3.48
CA GLY A 136 15.75 -0.88 4.32
C GLY A 136 14.38 -0.23 4.52
N GLY A 137 14.38 1.03 4.95
CA GLY A 137 13.17 1.83 5.13
C GLY A 137 13.05 2.42 6.53
N PHE A 138 11.84 2.86 6.88
CA PHE A 138 11.53 3.43 8.19
C PHE A 138 10.19 2.92 8.70
N LYS A 139 10.07 2.74 10.02
CA LYS A 139 8.79 2.52 10.70
C LYS A 139 8.52 3.69 11.64
N LEU A 140 7.28 4.15 11.69
CA LEU A 140 6.80 5.10 12.68
C LEU A 140 6.30 4.30 13.88
N ALA A 141 7.10 4.22 14.94
CA ALA A 141 6.63 3.66 16.20
C ALA A 141 5.61 4.62 16.83
N ALA A 142 4.67 4.11 17.63
CA ALA A 142 3.58 4.84 18.31
C ALA A 142 3.96 6.10 19.12
N HIS A 143 5.24 6.48 19.14
CA HIS A 143 5.80 7.69 19.73
C HIS A 143 6.14 8.80 18.71
N GLU A 144 5.65 8.70 17.46
CA GLU A 144 5.84 9.69 16.38
C GLU A 144 7.29 9.84 15.87
N ASP A 145 8.19 8.93 16.24
CA ASP A 145 9.57 8.88 15.74
C ASP A 145 9.74 7.81 14.64
N TRP A 146 10.40 8.19 13.54
CA TRP A 146 10.79 7.27 12.48
C TRP A 146 12.05 6.50 12.88
N GLU A 147 11.92 5.19 13.02
CA GLU A 147 13.03 4.28 13.27
C GLU A 147 13.46 3.61 11.95
N PRO A 148 14.77 3.51 11.65
CA PRO A 148 15.22 2.75 10.49
C PRO A 148 14.83 1.27 10.62
N ILE A 149 14.43 0.67 9.49
CA ILE A 149 14.18 -0.76 9.32
C ILE A 149 15.51 -1.45 9.08
#